data_AF-A0A453A3A1-F1
#
_entry.id   AF-A0A453A3A1-F1
#
_cell.length_a   1.000
_cell.length_b   1.000
_cell.length_c   1.000
_cell.angle_alpha   90.00
_cell.angle_beta   90.00
_cell.angle_gamma   90.00
#
_symmetry.space_group_name_H-M   'P 1'
#
loop_
_entity.id
_entity.type
_entity.pdbx_description
1 polymer ?
#
loop_
_entity_poly.entity_id
_entity_poly.type
_entity_poly.pdbx_seq_one_letter_code
_entity_poly.pdbx_strand_id
1 'polypeptide(L)'
;YHCTTKSYCVSEHNPSMAPTDGGAASAAMLQFLLFTHLIVAACSSGQGPNLEGTPGVPMAVPMPMPAITADSPDQFRGKLRLPRFAMPTHYKLHFHPDLVSSTFSSVVSINVFILASTRFLVLNVVELTIDHASIHFKSLEPTDVVFFKDDQIMVLGFLKELPLGEGVLSMHFNGTLSDEMKGFHRGKYHYKGEMAYMAFTVFEPVHARRCFPCWDEPNFKVIIVIRFIDSLEAQSMIFISSAALSVHS
;
A
#
# COMPACT_ATOMS: atom_id res chain seq x y z
N TYR A 1 -17.21 27.69 -0.65
CA TYR A 1 -16.55 26.37 -0.81
C TYR A 1 -15.73 26.37 -2.09
N HIS A 2 -14.45 26.75 -2.02
CA HIS A 2 -13.55 26.61 -3.16
C HIS A 2 -12.92 25.22 -3.10
N CYS A 3 -13.42 24.30 -3.92
CA CYS A 3 -12.79 23.01 -4.14
C CYS A 3 -11.59 23.24 -5.08
N THR A 4 -10.40 23.42 -4.53
CA THR A 4 -9.18 23.46 -5.33
C THR A 4 -8.88 22.05 -5.80
N THR A 5 -9.48 21.66 -6.93
CA THR A 5 -9.23 20.37 -7.56
C THR A 5 -7.84 20.39 -8.18
N LYS A 6 -6.78 20.17 -7.39
CA LYS A 6 -5.48 19.81 -7.94
C LYS A 6 -5.50 18.31 -8.21
N SER A 7 -5.81 17.96 -9.44
CA SER A 7 -5.54 16.61 -9.96
C SER A 7 -4.05 16.53 -10.18
N TYR A 8 -3.33 15.84 -9.29
CA TYR A 8 -1.95 15.48 -9.56
C TYR A 8 -1.96 14.28 -10.51
N CYS A 9 -2.00 14.57 -11.82
CA CYS A 9 -1.45 13.64 -12.79
C CYS A 9 0.06 13.72 -12.64
N VAL A 10 0.68 12.67 -12.13
CA VAL A 10 2.14 12.56 -12.17
C VAL A 10 2.51 12.24 -13.63
N SER A 11 2.49 13.27 -14.47
CA SER A 11 3.11 13.29 -15.78
C SER A 11 4.41 14.08 -15.65
N GLU A 12 5.52 13.50 -16.09
CA GLU A 12 6.83 14.14 -16.09
C GLU A 12 6.75 15.53 -16.74
N HIS A 13 6.92 16.57 -15.94
CA HIS A 13 7.26 17.88 -16.46
C HIS A 13 8.57 18.31 -15.83
N ASN A 14 9.59 18.31 -16.70
CA ASN A 14 10.94 18.76 -16.45
C ASN A 14 10.91 20.25 -16.02
N PRO A 15 11.22 20.60 -14.77
CA PRO A 15 11.21 21.99 -14.35
C PRO A 15 12.53 22.65 -14.77
N SER A 16 12.55 23.19 -15.99
CA SER A 16 13.43 24.30 -16.32
C SER A 16 12.86 25.56 -15.68
N MET A 17 13.23 25.83 -14.43
CA MET A 17 13.30 27.18 -13.86
C MET A 17 14.30 27.17 -12.71
N ALA A 18 15.49 27.69 -12.97
CA ALA A 18 16.46 28.05 -11.96
C ALA A 18 15.96 29.31 -11.21
N PRO A 19 15.97 29.33 -9.87
CA PRO A 19 16.06 30.57 -9.11
C PRO A 19 17.54 30.98 -9.08
N THR A 20 17.87 32.09 -9.73
CA THR A 20 19.09 32.83 -9.44
C THR A 20 18.99 33.45 -8.04
N ASP A 21 20.13 33.44 -7.36
CA ASP A 21 20.49 34.19 -6.15
C ASP A 21 20.18 33.54 -4.79
N GLY A 22 21.25 32.98 -4.21
CA GLY A 22 21.83 33.53 -2.97
C GLY A 22 21.20 33.09 -1.65
N GLY A 23 21.43 31.85 -1.25
CA GLY A 23 21.21 31.42 0.14
C GLY A 23 21.73 30.01 0.37
N ALA A 24 22.79 29.88 1.15
CA ALA A 24 23.46 28.60 1.44
C ALA A 24 22.50 27.61 2.13
N ALA A 25 21.97 26.67 1.35
CA ALA A 25 21.33 25.46 1.85
C ALA A 25 22.38 24.35 1.97
N SER A 26 22.49 23.81 3.18
CA SER A 26 23.34 22.70 3.58
C SER A 26 23.46 21.59 2.53
N ALA A 27 24.70 21.23 2.19
CA ALA A 27 25.11 20.25 1.19
C ALA A 27 24.83 18.79 1.59
N ALA A 28 23.60 18.46 1.96
CA ALA A 28 23.21 17.10 2.39
C ALA A 28 21.99 16.52 1.63
N MET A 29 21.58 17.12 0.51
CA MET A 29 20.41 16.67 -0.28
C MET A 29 20.74 16.22 -1.72
N LEU A 30 22.02 16.05 -2.06
CA LEU A 30 22.44 15.77 -3.44
C LEU A 30 23.41 14.57 -3.55
N GLN A 31 23.07 13.41 -2.98
CA GLN A 31 23.86 12.18 -3.14
C GLN A 31 23.04 10.87 -3.27
N PHE A 32 21.77 10.91 -3.67
CA PHE A 32 20.94 9.71 -3.78
C PHE A 32 20.39 9.45 -5.20
N LEU A 33 21.20 9.64 -6.24
CA LEU A 33 20.80 9.43 -7.64
C LEU A 33 21.75 8.59 -8.50
N LEU A 34 22.63 7.78 -7.90
CA LEU A 34 23.44 6.82 -8.65
C LEU A 34 23.58 5.55 -7.83
N PHE A 35 22.95 4.46 -8.27
CA PHE A 35 23.51 3.11 -8.36
C PHE A 35 22.42 2.12 -8.80
N THR A 36 22.23 2.01 -10.12
CA THR A 36 21.54 0.90 -10.77
C THR A 36 22.55 0.03 -11.52
N HIS A 37 22.33 -1.28 -11.42
CA HIS A 37 22.91 -2.42 -12.17
C HIS A 37 24.19 -3.07 -11.65
N LEU A 38 24.06 -4.31 -11.18
CA LEU A 38 24.64 -5.45 -11.91
C LEU A 38 23.93 -6.77 -11.56
N ILE A 39 23.38 -7.45 -12.58
CA ILE A 39 22.99 -8.85 -12.57
C ILE A 39 24.21 -9.64 -13.06
N VAL A 40 24.59 -10.71 -12.36
CA VAL A 40 25.40 -11.80 -12.95
C VAL A 40 24.81 -13.13 -12.52
N ALA A 41 24.38 -13.90 -13.51
CA ALA A 41 24.02 -15.30 -13.44
C ALA A 41 25.27 -16.18 -13.53
N ALA A 42 25.27 -17.33 -12.86
CA ALA A 42 26.13 -18.46 -13.21
C ALA A 42 25.44 -19.79 -12.85
N CYS A 43 25.15 -20.57 -13.89
CA CYS A 43 24.84 -21.98 -13.82
C CYS A 43 26.12 -22.80 -13.56
N SER A 44 26.02 -23.90 -12.81
CA SER A 44 26.74 -25.14 -13.15
C SER A 44 26.18 -26.36 -12.43
N SER A 45 25.69 -27.30 -13.25
CA SER A 45 25.74 -28.77 -13.15
C SER A 45 26.21 -29.44 -11.86
N GLY A 46 25.38 -30.35 -11.35
CA GLY A 46 25.79 -31.44 -10.45
C GLY A 46 25.05 -32.73 -10.80
N GLN A 47 25.83 -33.78 -11.10
CA GLN A 47 25.40 -35.13 -11.51
C GLN A 47 24.57 -35.85 -10.45
N GLY A 48 23.61 -36.67 -10.90
CA GLY A 48 22.98 -37.70 -10.06
C GLY A 48 23.88 -38.93 -9.87
N PRO A 49 23.51 -39.80 -8.93
CA PRO A 49 23.59 -41.23 -9.20
C PRO A 49 22.33 -42.02 -8.81
N ASN A 50 22.38 -43.27 -9.24
CA ASN A 50 21.34 -44.27 -9.43
C ASN A 50 20.61 -44.80 -8.18
N LEU A 51 19.48 -45.41 -8.53
CA LEU A 51 18.59 -46.29 -7.76
C LEU A 51 19.29 -47.49 -7.11
N GLU A 52 18.94 -47.78 -5.85
CA GLU A 52 18.94 -49.14 -5.30
C GLU A 52 17.84 -49.26 -4.24
N GLY A 53 17.11 -50.39 -4.26
CA GLY A 53 15.84 -50.56 -3.54
C GLY A 53 15.90 -51.41 -2.26
N THR A 54 14.69 -51.70 -1.77
CA THR A 54 14.24 -52.60 -0.67
C THR A 54 13.97 -51.94 0.70
N PRO A 55 13.15 -52.56 1.57
CA PRO A 55 11.82 -53.17 1.36
C PRO A 55 10.73 -52.53 2.26
N GLY A 56 9.47 -52.91 2.01
CA GLY A 56 8.25 -52.23 2.48
C GLY A 56 8.09 -52.03 3.99
N VAL A 57 7.72 -50.78 4.34
CA VAL A 57 7.20 -50.39 5.66
C VAL A 57 5.68 -50.63 5.66
N PRO A 58 5.09 -51.24 6.70
CA PRO A 58 3.65 -51.51 6.75
C PRO A 58 2.84 -50.21 6.75
N MET A 59 1.72 -50.22 6.02
CA MET A 59 0.82 -49.07 5.89
C MET A 59 0.31 -48.61 7.26
N ALA A 60 0.75 -47.43 7.68
CA ALA A 60 0.11 -46.71 8.77
C ALA A 60 -1.30 -46.31 8.33
N VAL A 61 -2.31 -46.68 9.12
CA VAL A 61 -3.69 -46.25 8.96
C VAL A 61 -3.72 -44.72 8.99
N PRO A 62 -4.39 -44.03 8.04
CA PRO A 62 -4.48 -42.58 8.09
C PRO A 62 -5.28 -42.17 9.32
N MET A 63 -4.61 -41.57 10.31
CA MET A 63 -5.31 -40.77 11.32
C MET A 63 -5.97 -39.59 10.59
N PRO A 64 -7.18 -39.14 10.99
CA PRO A 64 -7.80 -37.98 10.38
C PRO A 64 -6.89 -36.78 10.65
N MET A 65 -6.26 -36.22 9.61
CA MET A 65 -5.70 -34.89 9.69
C MET A 65 -6.83 -33.91 10.04
N PRO A 66 -6.63 -32.94 10.95
CA PRO A 66 -7.60 -31.89 11.15
C PRO A 66 -7.77 -31.15 9.81
N ALA A 67 -9.02 -31.02 9.37
CA ALA A 67 -9.38 -30.35 8.12
C ALA A 67 -8.76 -28.95 8.11
N ILE A 68 -7.82 -28.71 7.20
CA ILE A 68 -7.19 -27.41 7.03
C ILE A 68 -8.28 -26.41 6.67
N THR A 69 -8.31 -25.35 7.46
CA THR A 69 -9.13 -24.14 7.49
C THR A 69 -9.02 -23.29 6.22
N ALA A 70 -9.20 -23.87 5.03
CA ALA A 70 -9.17 -23.17 3.74
C ALA A 70 -10.27 -22.10 3.58
N ASP A 71 -11.13 -21.98 4.59
CA ASP A 71 -12.30 -21.12 4.60
C ASP A 71 -12.28 -20.11 5.76
N SER A 72 -11.21 -20.03 6.55
CA SER A 72 -11.07 -19.01 7.60
C SER A 72 -10.13 -17.87 7.16
N PRO A 73 -10.32 -16.62 7.60
CA PRO A 73 -9.31 -15.56 7.49
C PRO A 73 -7.91 -15.98 7.97
N ASP A 74 -7.82 -16.91 8.94
CA ASP A 74 -6.55 -17.40 9.48
C ASP A 74 -5.64 -18.08 8.44
N GLN A 75 -6.17 -18.52 7.30
CA GLN A 75 -5.36 -19.10 6.24
C GLN A 75 -4.30 -18.14 5.66
N PHE A 76 -4.51 -16.83 5.84
CA PHE A 76 -3.60 -15.78 5.38
C PHE A 76 -2.56 -15.38 6.44
N ARG A 77 -2.70 -15.83 7.69
CA ARG A 77 -1.77 -15.52 8.77
C ARG A 77 -0.38 -16.13 8.50
N GLY A 78 0.68 -15.40 8.79
CA GLY A 78 2.07 -15.84 8.59
C GLY A 78 2.50 -16.00 7.12
N LYS A 79 1.68 -15.56 6.16
CA LYS A 79 2.04 -15.61 4.73
C LYS A 79 2.85 -14.38 4.35
N LEU A 80 4.01 -14.61 3.74
CA LEU A 80 4.93 -13.55 3.31
C LEU A 80 4.37 -12.68 2.16
N ARG A 81 3.46 -13.23 1.35
CA ARG A 81 2.94 -12.60 0.13
C ARG A 81 1.43 -12.59 0.13
N LEU A 82 0.87 -11.49 -0.36
CA LEU A 82 -0.56 -11.36 -0.61
C LEU A 82 -1.03 -12.38 -1.66
N PRO A 83 -2.27 -12.89 -1.51
CA PRO A 83 -2.86 -13.79 -2.50
C PRO A 83 -3.10 -13.09 -3.84
N ARG A 84 -3.10 -13.87 -4.92
CA ARG A 84 -3.21 -13.36 -6.31
C ARG A 84 -4.59 -13.50 -6.93
N PHE A 85 -5.62 -13.83 -6.15
CA PHE A 85 -7.00 -13.92 -6.65
C PHE A 85 -7.64 -12.55 -6.90
N ALA A 86 -7.04 -11.46 -6.41
CA ALA A 86 -7.50 -10.09 -6.58
C ALA A 86 -6.30 -9.19 -6.89
N MET A 87 -6.42 -8.36 -7.93
CA MET A 87 -5.40 -7.39 -8.33
C MET A 87 -6.00 -5.99 -8.39
N PRO A 88 -5.42 -5.00 -7.70
CA PRO A 88 -5.84 -3.62 -7.87
C PRO A 88 -5.38 -3.09 -9.24
N THR A 89 -6.14 -2.17 -9.82
CA THR A 89 -5.82 -1.52 -11.09
C THR A 89 -5.74 -0.01 -10.97
N HIS A 90 -6.56 0.58 -10.10
CA HIS A 90 -6.63 2.03 -9.94
C HIS A 90 -7.05 2.41 -8.51
N TYR A 91 -6.46 3.47 -7.96
CA TYR A 91 -6.81 4.03 -6.66
C TYR A 91 -7.27 5.47 -6.82
N LYS A 92 -8.32 5.83 -6.07
CA LYS A 92 -8.75 7.20 -5.84
C LYS A 92 -8.71 7.45 -4.34
N LEU A 93 -7.86 8.36 -3.91
CA LEU A 93 -7.65 8.73 -2.51
C LEU A 93 -8.05 10.18 -2.30
N HIS A 94 -8.85 10.42 -1.26
CA HIS A 94 -9.24 11.74 -0.82
C HIS A 94 -8.76 11.94 0.62
N PHE A 95 -7.64 12.61 0.81
CA PHE A 95 -7.08 12.91 2.13
C PHE A 95 -7.56 14.26 2.65
N HIS A 96 -7.86 14.29 3.93
CA HIS A 96 -8.13 15.50 4.70
C HIS A 96 -7.16 15.53 5.89
N PRO A 97 -5.94 16.05 5.68
CA PRO A 97 -4.93 16.13 6.74
C PRO A 97 -5.21 17.33 7.66
N ASP A 98 -5.00 17.13 8.96
CA ASP A 98 -4.91 18.15 9.98
C ASP A 98 -3.49 18.17 10.54
N LEU A 99 -2.71 19.15 10.11
CA LEU A 99 -1.31 19.27 10.50
C LEU A 99 -1.13 19.74 11.94
N VAL A 100 -2.15 20.38 12.53
CA VAL A 100 -2.11 20.84 13.93
C VAL A 100 -2.25 19.63 14.85
N SER A 101 -3.28 18.81 14.61
CA SER A 101 -3.52 17.60 15.41
C SER A 101 -2.64 16.40 15.03
N SER A 102 -1.83 16.50 13.97
CA SER A 102 -1.06 15.38 13.41
C SER A 102 -1.94 14.21 12.97
N THR A 103 -3.13 14.46 12.44
CA THR A 103 -4.04 13.40 11.99
C THR A 103 -4.44 13.59 10.54
N PHE A 104 -5.03 12.56 9.96
CA PHE A 104 -5.72 12.66 8.69
C PHE A 104 -6.92 11.72 8.68
N SER A 105 -7.99 12.17 8.03
CA SER A 105 -9.09 11.31 7.59
C SER A 105 -9.01 11.11 6.08
N SER A 106 -9.50 9.97 5.60
CA SER A 106 -9.41 9.65 4.19
C SER A 106 -10.51 8.71 3.72
N VAL A 107 -10.81 8.83 2.44
CA VAL A 107 -11.67 7.91 1.68
C VAL A 107 -10.84 7.32 0.55
N VAL A 108 -10.82 6.00 0.46
CA VAL A 108 -10.23 5.29 -0.68
C VAL A 108 -11.31 4.58 -1.48
N SER A 109 -11.19 4.66 -2.81
CA SER A 109 -11.86 3.75 -3.75
C SER A 109 -10.80 3.06 -4.60
N ILE A 110 -10.81 1.73 -4.59
CA ILE A 110 -9.84 0.88 -5.27
C ILE A 110 -10.60 0.08 -6.32
N ASN A 111 -10.26 0.27 -7.59
CA ASN A 111 -10.68 -0.65 -8.64
C ASN A 111 -9.86 -1.93 -8.48
N VAL A 112 -10.55 -3.06 -8.35
CA VAL A 112 -9.97 -4.39 -8.14
C VAL A 112 -10.54 -5.35 -9.18
N PHE A 113 -9.66 -6.12 -9.80
CA PHE A 113 -10.01 -7.20 -10.70
C PHE A 113 -9.92 -8.54 -9.97
N ILE A 114 -11.03 -9.26 -9.88
CA ILE A 114 -11.10 -10.61 -9.28
C ILE A 114 -10.78 -11.65 -10.35
N LEU A 115 -9.65 -12.33 -10.18
CA LEU A 115 -9.06 -13.26 -11.15
C LEU A 115 -9.46 -14.71 -10.91
N ALA A 116 -9.73 -15.07 -9.66
CA ALA A 116 -10.08 -16.43 -9.26
C ALA A 116 -11.17 -16.40 -8.19
N SER A 117 -11.95 -17.47 -8.11
CA SER A 117 -13.03 -17.58 -7.14
C SER A 117 -12.48 -17.43 -5.72
N THR A 118 -13.06 -16.50 -4.97
CA THR A 118 -12.67 -16.17 -3.60
C THR A 118 -13.82 -15.43 -2.94
N ARG A 119 -13.93 -15.56 -1.62
CA ARG A 119 -14.79 -14.69 -0.81
C ARG A 119 -13.99 -13.72 0.07
N PHE A 120 -12.70 -13.56 -0.23
CA PHE A 120 -11.79 -12.76 0.57
C PHE A 120 -11.15 -11.64 -0.26
N LEU A 121 -10.90 -10.51 0.38
CA LEU A 121 -9.91 -9.52 -0.07
C LEU A 121 -8.88 -9.35 1.04
N VAL A 122 -7.60 -9.37 0.68
CA VAL A 122 -6.49 -9.26 1.65
C VAL A 122 -5.61 -8.08 1.23
N LEU A 123 -5.46 -7.12 2.13
CA LEU A 123 -4.73 -5.87 1.90
C LEU A 123 -3.67 -5.69 3.00
N ASN A 124 -2.59 -4.99 2.69
CA ASN A 124 -1.68 -4.49 3.70
C ASN A 124 -2.27 -3.25 4.39
N VAL A 125 -2.12 -3.19 5.71
CA VAL A 125 -2.51 -2.04 6.52
C VAL A 125 -1.73 -2.02 7.82
N VAL A 126 -1.29 -0.84 8.24
CA VAL A 126 -0.61 -0.64 9.53
C VAL A 126 -0.97 0.72 10.10
N GLU A 127 -1.22 0.80 11.41
CA GLU A 127 -1.43 2.07 12.13
C GLU A 127 -2.60 2.92 11.59
N LEU A 128 -3.55 2.30 10.87
CA LEU A 128 -4.78 2.94 10.42
C LEU A 128 -5.99 2.42 11.19
N THR A 129 -6.93 3.31 11.46
CA THR A 129 -8.25 2.99 12.02
C THR A 129 -9.26 2.95 10.88
N ILE A 130 -9.81 1.78 10.58
CA ILE A 130 -10.78 1.59 9.49
C ILE A 130 -12.20 1.71 10.04
N ASP A 131 -13.08 2.43 9.34
CA ASP A 131 -14.50 2.42 9.63
C ASP A 131 -15.16 1.21 8.96
N HIS A 132 -15.48 0.18 9.74
CA HIS A 132 -16.01 -1.09 9.21
C HIS A 132 -17.35 -0.90 8.48
N ALA A 133 -18.19 0.03 8.93
CA ALA A 133 -19.50 0.28 8.32
C ALA A 133 -19.38 0.96 6.95
N SER A 134 -18.23 1.55 6.64
CA SER A 134 -17.97 2.18 5.34
C SER A 134 -17.48 1.20 4.28
N ILE A 135 -17.09 -0.02 4.66
CA ILE A 135 -16.44 -0.97 3.75
C ILE A 135 -17.47 -1.60 2.82
N HIS A 136 -17.26 -1.44 1.52
CA HIS A 136 -18.07 -2.10 0.51
C HIS A 136 -17.22 -2.50 -0.70
N PHE A 137 -17.46 -3.71 -1.21
CA PHE A 137 -16.97 -4.14 -2.51
C PHE A 137 -18.15 -4.27 -3.47
N LYS A 138 -18.23 -3.38 -4.47
CA LYS A 138 -19.47 -3.14 -5.23
C LYS A 138 -20.61 -2.81 -4.27
N SER A 139 -21.65 -3.64 -4.24
CA SER A 139 -22.79 -3.55 -3.32
C SER A 139 -22.73 -4.59 -2.19
N LEU A 140 -21.58 -5.21 -1.97
CA LEU A 140 -21.39 -6.25 -0.96
C LEU A 140 -20.63 -5.67 0.24
N GLU A 141 -21.17 -5.90 1.42
CA GLU A 141 -20.51 -5.60 2.69
C GLU A 141 -19.76 -6.86 3.18
N PRO A 142 -18.56 -6.70 3.78
CA PRO A 142 -17.87 -7.83 4.39
C PRO A 142 -18.64 -8.31 5.63
N THR A 143 -18.73 -9.62 5.82
CA THR A 143 -19.23 -10.23 7.06
C THR A 143 -18.16 -10.22 8.15
N ASP A 144 -16.89 -10.25 7.75
CA ASP A 144 -15.75 -10.35 8.65
C ASP A 144 -14.67 -9.35 8.25
N VAL A 145 -14.15 -8.63 9.24
CA VAL A 145 -13.02 -7.71 9.08
C VAL A 145 -12.01 -8.05 10.15
N VAL A 146 -10.92 -8.72 9.74
CA VAL A 146 -9.91 -9.26 10.66
C VAL A 146 -8.56 -8.61 10.38
N PHE A 147 -7.88 -8.18 11.44
CA PHE A 147 -6.54 -7.60 11.36
C PHE A 147 -5.51 -8.57 11.95
N PHE A 148 -4.52 -8.93 11.15
CA PHE A 148 -3.33 -9.64 11.62
C PHE A 148 -2.18 -8.64 11.72
N LYS A 149 -2.02 -8.05 12.91
CA LYS A 149 -1.09 -6.93 13.15
C LYS A 149 0.37 -7.32 12.89
N ASP A 150 0.77 -8.53 13.30
CA ASP A 150 2.13 -9.04 13.10
C ASP A 150 2.46 -9.21 11.62
N ASP A 151 1.46 -9.63 10.83
CA ASP A 151 1.56 -9.80 9.38
C ASP A 151 1.30 -8.49 8.60
N GLN A 152 0.85 -7.43 9.28
CA GLN A 152 0.51 -6.13 8.70
C GLN A 152 -0.54 -6.24 7.58
N ILE A 153 -1.55 -7.08 7.78
CA ILE A 153 -2.65 -7.30 6.83
C ILE A 153 -4.02 -7.15 7.49
N MET A 154 -4.99 -6.79 6.65
CA MET A 154 -6.41 -6.86 6.91
C MET A 154 -7.05 -7.82 5.91
N VAL A 155 -7.88 -8.72 6.43
CA VAL A 155 -8.68 -9.67 5.66
C VAL A 155 -10.14 -9.26 5.75
N LEU A 156 -10.73 -9.02 4.59
CA LEU A 156 -12.16 -8.79 4.41
C LEU A 156 -12.79 -10.11 3.94
N GLY A 157 -13.63 -10.71 4.76
CA GLY A 157 -14.42 -11.89 4.41
C GLY A 157 -15.84 -11.51 3.99
N PHE A 158 -16.34 -12.14 2.94
CA PHE A 158 -17.68 -11.93 2.40
C PHE A 158 -18.51 -13.22 2.54
N LEU A 159 -19.83 -13.08 2.68
CA LEU A 159 -20.73 -14.23 2.84
C LEU A 159 -20.70 -15.21 1.65
N LYS A 160 -20.49 -14.67 0.45
CA LYS A 160 -20.48 -15.41 -0.81
C LYS A 160 -19.21 -15.10 -1.59
N GLU A 161 -18.92 -15.96 -2.56
CA GLU A 161 -17.85 -15.71 -3.53
C GLU A 161 -18.08 -14.39 -4.26
N LEU A 162 -16.99 -13.66 -4.45
CA LEU A 162 -16.96 -12.40 -5.18
C LEU A 162 -17.13 -12.68 -6.68
N PRO A 163 -17.96 -11.89 -7.39
CA PRO A 163 -18.07 -12.03 -8.83
C PRO A 163 -16.74 -11.79 -9.51
N LEU A 164 -16.36 -12.68 -10.43
CA LEU A 164 -15.16 -12.51 -11.26
C LEU A 164 -15.22 -11.21 -12.08
N GLY A 165 -14.04 -10.65 -12.36
CA GLY A 165 -13.88 -9.40 -13.09
C GLY A 165 -13.80 -8.16 -12.20
N GLU A 166 -14.13 -7.00 -12.76
CA GLU A 166 -13.93 -5.71 -12.11
C GLU A 166 -14.94 -5.44 -10.99
N GLY A 167 -14.47 -4.82 -9.92
CA GLY A 167 -15.27 -4.23 -8.85
C GLY A 167 -14.55 -3.07 -8.17
N VAL A 168 -15.26 -2.33 -7.33
CA VAL A 168 -14.71 -1.22 -6.57
C VAL A 168 -14.82 -1.54 -5.09
N LEU A 169 -13.67 -1.57 -4.41
CA LEU A 169 -13.59 -1.61 -2.95
C LEU A 169 -13.48 -0.17 -2.45
N SER A 170 -14.40 0.29 -1.60
CA SER A 170 -14.22 1.58 -0.92
C SER A 170 -14.35 1.46 0.59
N MET A 171 -13.69 2.36 1.28
CA MET A 171 -13.73 2.48 2.74
C MET A 171 -13.24 3.85 3.20
N HIS A 172 -13.69 4.24 4.39
CA HIS A 172 -13.19 5.36 5.15
C HIS A 172 -12.19 4.87 6.20
N PHE A 173 -11.15 5.66 6.43
CA PHE A 173 -10.16 5.38 7.45
C PHE A 173 -9.50 6.64 7.95
N ASN A 174 -8.91 6.53 9.15
CA ASN A 174 -8.15 7.57 9.79
C ASN A 174 -6.74 7.08 10.08
N GLY A 175 -5.79 8.01 10.16
CA GLY A 175 -4.43 7.73 10.58
C GLY A 175 -3.79 8.96 11.22
N THR A 176 -2.58 8.76 11.71
CA THR A 176 -1.75 9.82 12.28
C THR A 176 -0.61 10.16 11.32
N LEU A 177 -0.28 11.44 11.22
CA LEU A 177 0.93 11.85 10.54
C LEU A 177 2.14 11.41 11.38
N SER A 178 2.99 10.58 10.78
CA SER A 178 4.17 10.01 11.41
C SER A 178 5.20 11.09 11.70
N ASP A 179 5.89 10.97 12.84
CA ASP A 179 7.09 11.75 13.18
C ASP A 179 8.39 11.00 12.79
N GLU A 180 8.28 9.72 12.41
CA GLU A 180 9.36 8.95 11.79
C GLU A 180 9.19 9.05 10.27
N MET A 181 10.25 9.30 9.48
CA MET A 181 10.19 9.50 8.01
C MET A 181 9.69 8.27 7.22
N LYS A 182 8.44 7.87 7.44
CA LYS A 182 7.77 6.67 6.95
C LYS A 182 6.29 7.02 6.79
N GLY A 183 5.68 6.50 5.74
CA GLY A 183 4.26 6.68 5.49
C GLY A 183 3.94 8.16 5.27
N PHE A 184 2.90 8.67 5.92
CA PHE A 184 2.47 10.06 5.77
C PHE A 184 3.08 10.85 6.93
N HIS A 185 4.11 11.61 6.65
CA HIS A 185 4.96 12.24 7.66
C HIS A 185 4.68 13.74 7.78
N ARG A 186 4.78 14.29 9.00
CA ARG A 186 4.68 15.73 9.27
C ARG A 186 6.06 16.36 9.52
N GLY A 187 6.45 17.28 8.63
CA GLY A 187 7.64 18.11 8.80
C GLY A 187 7.34 19.46 9.44
N LYS A 188 8.37 20.08 10.02
CA LYS A 188 8.35 21.47 10.51
C LYS A 188 9.29 22.33 9.67
N TYR A 189 8.90 23.56 9.39
CA TYR A 189 9.74 24.55 8.71
C TYR A 189 9.43 25.97 9.21
N HIS A 190 10.31 26.92 8.94
CA HIS A 190 10.05 28.34 9.21
C HIS A 190 9.60 29.03 7.92
N TYR A 191 8.52 29.83 8.01
CA TYR A 191 8.05 30.67 6.92
C TYR A 191 7.77 32.07 7.45
N LYS A 192 8.41 33.08 6.86
CA LYS A 192 8.30 34.49 7.29
C LYS A 192 8.54 34.71 8.80
N GLY A 193 9.46 33.95 9.38
CA GLY A 193 9.81 34.04 10.81
C GLY A 193 8.92 33.23 11.74
N GLU A 194 7.84 32.63 11.25
CA GLU A 194 6.91 31.82 12.02
C GLU A 194 7.13 30.32 11.77
N MET A 195 6.87 29.51 12.78
CA MET A 195 6.87 28.05 12.66
C MET A 195 5.64 27.57 11.89
N ALA A 196 5.86 26.76 10.86
CA ALA A 196 4.82 26.17 10.02
C ALA A 196 5.02 24.66 9.86
N TYR A 197 3.95 23.99 9.43
CA TYR A 197 3.91 22.54 9.22
C TYR A 197 3.70 22.19 7.75
N MET A 198 4.40 21.16 7.32
CA MET A 198 4.25 20.52 6.01
C MET A 198 3.97 19.03 6.20
N ALA A 199 3.40 18.40 5.18
CA ALA A 199 3.27 16.95 5.17
C ALA A 199 3.86 16.36 3.89
N PHE A 200 4.44 15.18 3.99
CA PHE A 200 4.98 14.50 2.82
C PHE A 200 4.95 13.00 2.99
N THR A 201 4.99 12.25 1.89
CA THR A 201 4.95 10.79 1.94
C THR A 201 6.31 10.14 1.71
N VAL A 202 6.60 9.09 2.47
CA VAL A 202 7.74 8.19 2.29
C VAL A 202 7.22 6.76 2.23
N PHE A 203 6.99 6.24 1.02
CA PHE A 203 6.38 4.92 0.85
C PHE A 203 7.38 3.77 0.78
N GLU A 204 8.62 4.02 0.39
CA GLU A 204 9.60 2.94 0.28
C GLU A 204 10.11 2.47 1.66
N PRO A 205 10.37 1.16 1.81
CA PRO A 205 10.07 0.09 0.85
C PRO A 205 8.63 -0.46 0.98
N VAL A 206 8.00 -0.34 2.16
CA VAL A 206 6.68 -0.94 2.49
C VAL A 206 5.88 -0.07 3.46
N HIS A 207 5.86 1.24 3.18
CA HIS A 207 5.24 2.24 4.04
C HIS A 207 3.99 2.87 3.44
N ALA A 208 3.59 2.51 2.21
CA ALA A 208 2.29 2.91 1.67
C ALA A 208 1.13 2.38 2.54
N ARG A 209 1.26 1.17 3.09
CA ARG A 209 0.30 0.55 4.02
C ARG A 209 0.05 1.33 5.32
N ARG A 210 0.88 2.34 5.64
CA ARG A 210 0.69 3.28 6.76
C ARG A 210 -0.10 4.53 6.39
N CYS A 211 -0.37 4.71 5.11
CA CYS A 211 -1.04 5.89 4.59
C CYS A 211 -2.43 5.56 4.09
N PHE A 212 -2.62 4.36 3.54
CA PHE A 212 -3.91 3.86 3.09
C PHE A 212 -3.85 2.33 2.98
N PRO A 213 -4.98 1.61 3.15
CA PRO A 213 -5.04 0.17 2.90
C PRO A 213 -4.78 -0.14 1.42
N CYS A 214 -3.82 -1.03 1.12
CA CYS A 214 -3.41 -1.29 -0.25
C CYS A 214 -2.69 -2.64 -0.45
N TRP A 215 -2.47 -3.04 -1.71
CA TRP A 215 -1.57 -4.14 -2.05
C TRP A 215 -0.12 -3.61 -2.15
N ASP A 216 0.54 -3.50 -0.98
CA ASP A 216 1.86 -2.87 -0.82
C ASP A 216 2.99 -3.85 -1.11
N GLU A 217 3.03 -4.36 -2.35
CA GLU A 217 4.13 -5.16 -2.89
C GLU A 217 4.53 -4.69 -4.29
N PRO A 218 5.82 -4.75 -4.66
CA PRO A 218 6.34 -4.17 -5.91
C PRO A 218 5.74 -4.77 -7.20
N ASN A 219 5.12 -5.94 -7.11
CA ASN A 219 4.50 -6.61 -8.26
C ASN A 219 3.10 -6.09 -8.59
N PHE A 220 2.51 -5.23 -7.76
CA PHE A 220 1.21 -4.60 -8.02
C PHE A 220 1.42 -3.17 -8.55
N LYS A 221 1.61 -3.03 -9.86
CA LYS A 221 1.71 -1.73 -10.52
C LYS A 221 0.31 -1.17 -10.81
N VAL A 222 0.05 0.04 -10.36
CA VAL A 222 -1.28 0.67 -10.39
C VAL A 222 -1.18 2.17 -10.58
N ILE A 223 -2.26 2.78 -11.07
CA ILE A 223 -2.42 4.23 -11.09
C ILE A 223 -3.05 4.66 -9.77
N ILE A 224 -2.48 5.68 -9.13
CA ILE A 224 -3.03 6.26 -7.89
C ILE A 224 -3.33 7.73 -8.14
N VAL A 225 -4.59 8.11 -7.97
CA VAL A 225 -5.06 9.49 -8.01
C VAL A 225 -5.28 9.97 -6.58
N ILE A 226 -4.54 11.00 -6.18
CA ILE A 226 -4.64 11.57 -4.83
C ILE A 226 -5.22 12.98 -4.92
N ARG A 227 -6.19 13.25 -4.03
CA ARG A 227 -6.75 14.58 -3.80
C ARG A 227 -6.58 14.94 -2.33
N PHE A 228 -6.12 16.16 -2.07
CA PHE A 228 -6.09 16.75 -0.74
C PHE A 228 -7.23 17.77 -0.63
N ILE A 229 -7.99 17.65 0.45
CA ILE A 229 -9.05 18.59 0.78
C ILE A 229 -8.48 19.50 1.86
N ASP A 230 -7.98 20.68 1.48
CA ASP A 230 -7.45 21.64 2.45
C ASP A 230 -8.58 22.39 3.16
N SER A 231 -8.43 22.59 4.46
CA SER A 231 -9.10 23.69 5.15
C SER A 231 -8.38 24.99 4.79
N LEU A 232 -9.17 26.03 4.48
CA LEU A 232 -8.79 27.26 3.75
C LEU A 232 -7.66 28.14 4.33
N GLU A 233 -6.94 27.72 5.37
CA GLU A 233 -5.95 28.57 6.06
C GLU A 233 -4.54 27.98 6.19
N ALA A 234 -4.31 26.74 5.75
CA ALA A 234 -3.00 26.13 5.88
C ALA A 234 -2.11 26.52 4.67
N GLN A 235 -1.05 27.29 4.90
CA GLN A 235 0.06 27.51 3.94
C GLN A 235 0.90 26.24 3.73
N SER A 236 0.26 25.08 3.70
CA SER A 236 0.89 23.79 3.85
C SER A 236 1.15 23.17 2.51
N MET A 237 2.42 22.85 2.26
CA MET A 237 2.81 22.06 1.09
C MET A 237 2.67 20.57 1.42
N ILE A 238 2.04 19.85 0.50
CA ILE A 238 1.94 18.39 0.54
C ILE A 238 2.76 17.82 -0.61
N PHE A 239 3.78 17.02 -0.30
CA PHE A 239 4.63 16.36 -1.28
C PHE A 239 4.37 14.86 -1.30
N ILE A 240 4.17 14.29 -2.48
CA ILE A 240 4.03 12.84 -2.68
C ILE A 240 5.31 12.32 -3.33
N SER A 241 6.02 11.39 -2.67
CA SER A 241 7.17 10.72 -3.30
C SER A 241 6.69 9.80 -4.44
N SER A 242 7.37 9.85 -5.60
CA SER A 242 6.97 9.11 -6.81
C SER A 242 7.31 7.61 -6.77
N ALA A 243 8.00 7.16 -5.72
CA ALA A 243 8.61 5.84 -5.67
C ALA A 243 7.63 4.65 -5.69
N ALA A 244 6.32 4.90 -5.49
CA ALA A 244 5.29 3.86 -5.59
C ALA A 244 4.63 3.74 -6.98
N LEU A 245 5.04 4.51 -7.99
CA LEU A 245 4.27 4.70 -9.22
C LEU A 245 5.13 4.43 -10.47
N SER A 246 5.17 3.17 -10.91
CA SER A 246 5.69 2.84 -12.25
C SER A 246 4.62 3.19 -13.29
N VAL A 247 4.75 4.36 -13.92
CA VAL A 247 4.00 4.73 -15.13
C VAL A 247 4.64 4.02 -16.31
N HIS A 248 3.85 3.31 -17.11
CA HIS A 248 4.29 2.79 -18.42
C HIS A 248 4.44 3.95 -19.40
N SER A 249 5.59 3.97 -20.08
CA SER A 249 5.73 4.49 -21.44
C SER A 249 5.24 3.44 -22.44
#